data_AF-A0A645DIV1-F1
#
_entry.id   AF-A0A645DIV1-F1
#
_cell.length_a   1.000
_cell.length_b   1.000
_cell.length_c   1.000
_cell.angle_alpha   90.00
_cell.angle_beta   90.00
_cell.angle_gamma   90.00
#
_symmetry.space_group_name_H-M   'P 1'
#
loop_
_entity.id
_entity.type
_entity.pdbx_description
1 polymer ?
#
loop_
_entity_poly.entity_id
_entity_poly.type
_entity_poly.pdbx_seq_one_letter_code
_entity_poly.pdbx_strand_id
1 'polypeptide(L)'
;MPVYDLSKTQLVVSFNADFLGDYNGGSLETSYAAARIPGANMLRHIQIESNMSLTGANADTRIQLKPSAVNKVLVEVYNGLNGGSVSKEAGEIVKELQAKGSNAVVFADGSKSAYVLAHLINQKLGSTAFTGKANLLKEFDGAKYQEFLGWMNSGTVGVLIANNVNPMYSSNKAEDFKKAVAKVNCVIAIADKKNEMYKAAKAVIPVANWLESWGDMTPQTGVYTLCEGKQVSQRT
;
A
#
# COMPACT_ATOMS: atom_id res chain seq x y z
N MET A 1 4.56 -5.98 -3.80
CA MET A 1 4.23 -6.28 -2.37
C MET A 1 3.62 -7.68 -2.27
N PRO A 2 3.67 -8.39 -1.14
CA PRO A 2 3.10 -9.74 -1.03
C PRO A 2 1.56 -9.76 -1.17
N VAL A 3 1.02 -10.82 -1.81
CA VAL A 3 -0.41 -11.12 -1.87
C VAL A 3 -0.76 -12.16 -0.80
N TYR A 4 -1.83 -11.90 -0.05
CA TYR A 4 -2.29 -12.75 1.05
C TYR A 4 -3.69 -13.31 0.82
N ASP A 5 -3.97 -14.46 1.44
CA ASP A 5 -5.28 -15.07 1.57
C ASP A 5 -5.53 -15.42 3.04
N LEU A 6 -6.53 -14.79 3.65
CA LEU A 6 -6.88 -14.97 5.06
C LEU A 6 -7.85 -16.11 5.32
N SER A 7 -8.38 -16.78 4.29
CA SER A 7 -9.50 -17.73 4.41
C SER A 7 -9.26 -18.88 5.38
N LYS A 8 -8.00 -19.24 5.62
CA LYS A 8 -7.57 -20.30 6.56
C LYS A 8 -6.80 -19.77 7.77
N THR A 9 -6.68 -18.46 7.90
CA THR A 9 -5.96 -17.80 8.99
C THR A 9 -6.80 -17.81 10.27
N GLN A 10 -6.17 -18.14 11.39
CA GLN A 10 -6.81 -18.16 12.72
C GLN A 10 -6.40 -16.97 13.59
N LEU A 11 -5.32 -16.28 13.25
CA LEU A 11 -4.87 -15.07 13.95
C LEU A 11 -4.30 -14.05 12.97
N VAL A 12 -4.86 -12.84 12.98
CA VAL A 12 -4.29 -11.66 12.33
C VAL A 12 -3.84 -10.69 13.42
N VAL A 13 -2.59 -10.28 13.36
CA VAL A 13 -2.06 -9.17 14.18
C VAL A 13 -1.62 -8.06 13.24
N SER A 14 -2.24 -6.90 13.36
CA SER A 14 -2.06 -5.81 12.41
C SER A 14 -1.55 -4.56 13.10
N PHE A 15 -0.49 -3.95 12.53
CA PHE A 15 0.20 -2.78 13.05
C PHE A 15 0.02 -1.60 12.09
N ASN A 16 -0.92 -0.70 12.39
CA ASN A 16 -1.33 0.43 11.55
C ASN A 16 -1.75 0.03 10.11
N ALA A 17 -1.96 -1.26 9.82
CA ALA A 17 -2.40 -1.70 8.51
C ALA A 17 -3.93 -1.73 8.45
N ASP A 18 -4.49 -1.00 7.49
CA ASP A 18 -5.93 -0.96 7.23
C ASP A 18 -6.30 -1.92 6.09
N PHE A 19 -6.09 -3.22 6.30
CA PHE A 19 -6.19 -4.25 5.25
C PHE A 19 -7.60 -4.55 4.73
N LEU A 20 -8.63 -3.98 5.36
CA LEU A 20 -10.02 -3.94 4.87
C LEU A 20 -10.35 -2.62 4.14
N GLY A 21 -9.46 -1.64 4.17
CA GLY A 21 -9.55 -0.40 3.39
C GLY A 21 -8.57 -0.42 2.22
N ASP A 22 -7.82 0.68 2.03
CA ASP A 22 -6.93 0.87 0.88
C ASP A 22 -5.51 0.33 1.08
N TYR A 23 -5.31 -0.65 1.96
CA TYR A 23 -3.99 -1.23 2.23
C TYR A 23 -3.42 -1.91 0.98
N ASN A 24 -2.28 -1.40 0.53
CA ASN A 24 -1.44 -2.08 -0.46
C ASN A 24 -2.17 -2.45 -1.77
N GLY A 25 -3.27 -1.76 -2.11
CA GLY A 25 -4.00 -1.94 -3.37
C GLY A 25 -4.61 -3.33 -3.53
N GLY A 26 -4.87 -4.05 -2.45
CA GLY A 26 -5.57 -5.32 -2.47
C GLY A 26 -6.54 -5.38 -1.33
N SER A 27 -7.78 -5.78 -1.59
CA SER A 27 -8.72 -5.97 -0.51
C SER A 27 -8.77 -7.42 -0.04
N LEU A 28 -8.61 -7.58 1.28
CA LEU A 28 -8.67 -8.87 1.95
C LEU A 28 -10.08 -9.20 2.46
N GLU A 29 -11.06 -8.33 2.25
CA GLU A 29 -12.42 -8.43 2.81
C GLU A 29 -13.10 -9.77 2.57
N THR A 30 -13.02 -10.35 1.36
CA THR A 30 -13.63 -11.65 1.06
C THR A 30 -12.98 -12.77 1.87
N SER A 31 -11.65 -12.81 1.90
CA SER A 31 -10.90 -13.83 2.65
C SER A 31 -11.03 -13.65 4.16
N TYR A 32 -11.11 -12.40 4.63
CA TYR A 32 -11.34 -12.04 6.03
C TYR A 32 -12.73 -12.50 6.49
N ALA A 33 -13.78 -12.18 5.70
CA ALA A 33 -15.14 -12.60 6.01
C ALA A 33 -15.28 -14.12 6.07
N ALA A 34 -14.67 -14.85 5.13
CA ALA A 34 -14.66 -16.31 5.12
C ALA A 34 -14.01 -16.90 6.39
N ALA A 35 -12.96 -16.26 6.90
CA ALA A 35 -12.26 -16.69 8.11
C ALA A 35 -13.01 -16.31 9.42
N ARG A 36 -13.95 -15.36 9.36
CA ARG A 36 -14.75 -14.87 10.50
C ARG A 36 -16.04 -15.65 10.74
N ILE A 37 -16.24 -16.78 10.06
CA ILE A 37 -17.38 -17.67 10.32
C ILE A 37 -17.22 -18.28 11.73
N PRO A 38 -18.25 -18.18 12.61
CA PRO A 38 -18.18 -18.71 13.96
C PRO A 38 -17.85 -20.21 14.02
N GLY A 39 -16.86 -20.56 14.85
CA GLY A 39 -16.41 -21.93 15.04
C GLY A 39 -15.09 -22.01 15.79
N ALA A 40 -14.56 -23.22 16.00
CA ALA A 40 -13.32 -23.44 16.75
C ALA A 40 -12.08 -22.75 16.12
N ASN A 41 -12.11 -22.54 14.81
CA ASN A 41 -11.04 -21.93 14.02
C ASN A 41 -11.38 -20.51 13.55
N MET A 42 -12.39 -19.86 14.14
CA MET A 42 -12.75 -18.48 13.78
C MET A 42 -11.54 -17.56 13.92
N LEU A 43 -11.28 -16.75 12.89
CA LEU A 43 -10.19 -15.79 12.85
C LEU A 43 -10.29 -14.83 14.04
N ARG A 44 -9.25 -14.80 14.87
CA ARG A 44 -9.03 -13.75 15.86
C ARG A 44 -8.24 -12.60 15.25
N HIS A 45 -8.67 -11.37 15.50
CA HIS A 45 -8.05 -10.16 14.95
C HIS A 45 -7.64 -9.19 16.06
N ILE A 46 -6.34 -8.93 16.16
CA ILE A 46 -5.75 -7.86 16.99
C ILE A 46 -5.31 -6.71 16.08
N GLN A 47 -5.91 -5.53 16.27
CA GLN A 47 -5.49 -4.30 15.60
C GLN A 47 -4.74 -3.40 16.57
N ILE A 48 -3.51 -3.05 16.24
CA ILE A 48 -2.68 -2.07 16.93
C ILE A 48 -2.55 -0.85 16.03
N GLU A 49 -3.22 0.24 16.35
CA GLU A 49 -3.27 1.40 15.46
C GLU A 49 -3.35 2.75 16.19
N SER A 50 -2.97 3.81 15.49
CA SER A 50 -3.05 5.17 16.02
C SER A 50 -4.40 5.84 15.79
N ASN A 51 -4.91 5.76 14.56
CA ASN A 51 -6.21 6.27 14.16
C ASN A 51 -7.23 5.14 14.14
N MET A 52 -8.52 5.46 14.17
CA MET A 52 -9.56 4.46 13.95
C MET A 52 -9.71 4.17 12.46
N SER A 53 -9.62 2.91 12.08
CA SER A 53 -9.79 2.43 10.70
C SER A 53 -10.98 1.47 10.56
N LEU A 54 -11.39 1.15 9.33
CA LEU A 54 -12.40 0.12 9.08
C LEU A 54 -11.92 -1.24 9.60
N THR A 55 -10.64 -1.53 9.40
CA THR A 55 -9.98 -2.73 9.92
C THR A 55 -10.06 -2.80 11.45
N GLY A 56 -9.72 -1.70 12.13
CA GLY A 56 -9.79 -1.62 13.59
C GLY A 56 -11.20 -1.71 14.17
N ALA A 57 -12.21 -1.18 13.46
CA ALA A 57 -13.60 -1.32 13.86
C ALA A 57 -14.11 -2.77 13.79
N ASN A 58 -13.52 -3.61 12.93
CA ASN A 58 -13.86 -5.03 12.78
C ASN A 58 -12.96 -5.98 13.60
N ALA A 59 -12.04 -5.45 14.41
CA ALA A 59 -11.12 -6.24 15.24
C ALA A 59 -11.78 -6.75 16.52
N ASP A 60 -11.33 -7.90 17.02
CA ASP A 60 -11.75 -8.41 18.34
C ASP A 60 -11.07 -7.64 19.47
N THR A 61 -9.83 -7.20 19.23
CA THR A 61 -9.06 -6.39 20.18
C THR A 61 -8.43 -5.24 19.43
N ARG A 62 -8.73 -4.02 19.87
CA ARG A 62 -8.14 -2.79 19.33
C ARG A 62 -7.28 -2.11 20.39
N ILE A 63 -5.99 -1.96 20.11
CA ILE A 63 -5.03 -1.30 21.00
C ILE A 63 -4.63 0.02 20.36
N GLN A 64 -5.08 1.13 20.96
CA GLN A 64 -4.76 2.47 20.48
C GLN A 64 -3.41 2.94 21.00
N LEU A 65 -2.46 3.19 20.11
CA LEU A 65 -1.11 3.64 20.46
C LEU A 65 -0.67 4.82 19.58
N LYS A 66 0.22 5.67 20.10
CA LYS A 66 0.89 6.69 19.27
C LYS A 66 1.69 6.02 18.15
N PRO A 67 1.88 6.65 16.97
CA PRO A 67 2.56 6.01 15.84
C PRO A 67 3.95 5.45 16.18
N SER A 68 4.72 6.17 17.00
CA SER A 68 6.04 5.72 17.48
C SER A 68 5.95 4.48 18.38
N ALA A 69 4.89 4.36 19.19
CA ALA A 69 4.67 3.21 20.05
C ALA A 69 4.21 1.97 19.26
N VAL A 70 3.41 2.13 18.20
CA VAL A 70 3.05 1.02 17.29
C VAL A 70 4.31 0.37 16.71
N ASN A 71 5.23 1.18 16.18
CA ASN A 71 6.49 0.69 15.63
C ASN A 71 7.38 0.03 16.68
N LYS A 72 7.40 0.57 17.91
CA LYS A 72 8.12 -0.03 19.03
C LYS A 72 7.58 -1.42 19.37
N VAL A 73 6.26 -1.59 19.48
CA VAL A 73 5.64 -2.89 19.74
C VAL A 73 5.91 -3.88 18.61
N LEU A 74 5.86 -3.46 17.34
CA LEU A 74 6.21 -4.33 16.20
C LEU A 74 7.65 -4.87 16.31
N VAL A 75 8.62 -4.01 16.66
CA VAL A 75 10.02 -4.41 16.88
C VAL A 75 10.13 -5.37 18.06
N GLU A 76 9.44 -5.08 19.16
CA GLU A 76 9.44 -5.96 20.33
C GLU A 76 8.83 -7.33 20.02
N VAL A 77 7.73 -7.41 19.26
CA VAL A 77 7.14 -8.69 18.83
C VAL A 77 8.13 -9.50 18.00
N TYR A 78 8.83 -8.87 17.06
CA TYR A 78 9.91 -9.53 16.30
C TYR A 78 11.02 -10.06 17.22
N ASN A 79 11.48 -9.23 18.18
CA ASN A 79 12.51 -9.62 19.14
C ASN A 79 12.04 -10.75 20.07
N GLY A 80 10.80 -10.72 20.54
CA GLY A 80 10.23 -11.75 21.41
C GLY A 80 10.09 -13.10 20.71
N LEU A 81 9.73 -13.11 19.42
CA LEU A 81 9.78 -14.33 18.61
C LEU A 81 11.22 -14.88 18.49
N ASN A 82 12.23 -14.03 18.59
CA ASN A 82 13.66 -14.38 18.61
C ASN A 82 14.23 -14.63 20.01
N GLY A 83 13.40 -14.70 21.06
CA GLY A 83 13.85 -14.99 22.43
C GLY A 83 14.39 -13.79 23.21
N GLY A 84 14.18 -12.56 22.71
CA GLY A 84 14.54 -11.33 23.41
C GLY A 84 13.52 -10.92 24.49
N SER A 85 13.96 -10.07 25.42
CA SER A 85 13.08 -9.44 26.41
C SER A 85 12.13 -8.43 25.74
N VAL A 86 10.86 -8.45 26.14
CA VAL A 86 9.80 -7.65 25.54
C VAL A 86 8.88 -7.04 26.59
N SER A 87 8.12 -6.00 26.23
CA SER A 87 7.03 -5.50 27.06
C SER A 87 5.94 -6.57 27.28
N LYS A 88 5.05 -6.32 28.24
CA LYS A 88 3.94 -7.23 28.53
C LYS A 88 3.02 -7.39 27.31
N GLU A 89 2.72 -6.28 26.65
CA GLU A 89 1.85 -6.21 25.47
C GLU A 89 2.43 -7.02 24.30
N ALA A 90 3.71 -6.83 23.99
CA ALA A 90 4.38 -7.61 22.96
C ALA A 90 4.49 -9.09 23.36
N GLY A 91 4.71 -9.39 24.64
CA GLY A 91 4.79 -10.76 25.16
C GLY A 91 3.50 -11.56 25.00
N GLU A 92 2.34 -10.92 25.20
CA GLU A 92 1.03 -11.55 24.97
C GLU A 92 0.81 -11.85 23.49
N ILE A 93 1.11 -10.89 22.60
CA ILE A 93 1.04 -11.08 21.14
C ILE A 93 1.97 -12.22 20.69
N VAL A 94 3.22 -12.26 21.19
CA VAL A 94 4.20 -13.29 20.84
C VAL A 94 3.70 -14.68 21.22
N LYS A 95 3.12 -14.85 22.41
CA LYS A 95 2.56 -16.14 22.84
C LYS A 95 1.46 -16.62 21.90
N GLU A 96 0.57 -15.72 21.48
CA GLU A 96 -0.51 -16.07 20.57
C GLU A 96 -0.02 -16.40 19.16
N LEU A 97 0.96 -15.64 18.65
CA LEU A 97 1.61 -15.93 17.37
C LEU A 97 2.31 -17.29 17.40
N GLN A 98 3.02 -17.62 18.49
CA GLN A 98 3.66 -18.93 18.67
C GLN A 98 2.64 -20.06 18.77
N ALA A 99 1.52 -19.86 19.48
CA ALA A 99 0.48 -20.87 19.63
C ALA A 99 -0.22 -21.20 18.30
N LYS A 100 -0.40 -20.20 17.43
CA LYS A 100 -1.05 -20.37 16.11
C LYS A 100 -0.07 -20.75 15.00
N GLY A 101 1.20 -20.42 15.14
CA GLY A 101 2.26 -20.76 14.19
C GLY A 101 1.92 -20.34 12.77
N SER A 102 1.92 -21.31 11.84
CA SER A 102 1.65 -21.08 10.42
C SER A 102 0.23 -20.60 10.10
N ASN A 103 -0.72 -20.74 11.04
CA ASN A 103 -2.08 -20.22 10.88
C ASN A 103 -2.22 -18.74 11.30
N ALA A 104 -1.13 -18.08 11.66
CA ALA A 104 -1.11 -16.65 11.99
C ALA A 104 -0.49 -15.81 10.85
N VAL A 105 -0.88 -14.55 10.77
CA VAL A 105 -0.28 -13.56 9.87
C VAL A 105 -0.15 -12.22 10.57
N VAL A 106 0.93 -11.52 10.26
CA VAL A 106 1.22 -10.17 10.74
C VAL A 106 1.21 -9.19 9.58
N PHE A 107 0.46 -8.10 9.75
CA PHE A 107 0.47 -6.96 8.83
C PHE A 107 1.10 -5.74 9.49
N ALA A 108 1.78 -4.93 8.70
CA ALA A 108 2.26 -3.63 9.14
C ALA A 108 2.21 -2.61 8.00
N ASP A 109 2.11 -1.33 8.35
CA ASP A 109 2.13 -0.20 7.42
C ASP A 109 2.94 0.99 7.98
N GLY A 110 3.15 2.01 7.15
CA GLY A 110 3.70 3.32 7.52
C GLY A 110 5.18 3.50 7.19
N SER A 111 5.95 2.42 7.02
CA SER A 111 7.36 2.52 6.59
C SER A 111 7.88 1.25 5.92
N LYS A 112 8.93 1.39 5.10
CA LYS A 112 9.62 0.25 4.48
C LYS A 112 10.09 -0.76 5.55
N SER A 113 10.63 -0.27 6.66
CA SER A 113 11.09 -1.12 7.76
C SER A 113 9.96 -1.90 8.43
N ALA A 114 8.78 -1.29 8.60
CA ALA A 114 7.61 -1.96 9.15
C ALA A 114 7.15 -3.12 8.27
N TYR A 115 7.05 -2.90 6.95
CA TYR A 115 6.72 -3.98 6.00
C TYR A 115 7.75 -5.12 6.03
N VAL A 116 9.05 -4.79 6.08
CA VAL A 116 10.11 -5.79 6.15
C VAL A 116 10.00 -6.61 7.44
N LEU A 117 9.78 -5.97 8.59
CA LEU A 117 9.60 -6.67 9.87
C LEU A 117 8.39 -7.60 9.86
N ALA A 118 7.23 -7.13 9.37
CA ALA A 118 6.05 -7.98 9.24
C ALA A 118 6.31 -9.18 8.32
N HIS A 119 7.01 -8.96 7.21
CA HIS A 119 7.38 -10.06 6.31
C HIS A 119 8.34 -11.07 6.97
N LEU A 120 9.36 -10.60 7.70
CA LEU A 120 10.27 -11.48 8.45
C LEU A 120 9.54 -12.28 9.53
N ILE A 121 8.59 -11.67 10.24
CA ILE A 121 7.74 -12.38 11.20
C ILE A 121 6.93 -13.47 10.48
N ASN A 122 6.27 -13.14 9.37
CA ASN A 122 5.49 -14.10 8.59
C ASN A 122 6.34 -15.26 8.05
N GLN A 123 7.57 -14.99 7.61
CA GLN A 123 8.52 -16.02 7.21
C GLN A 123 8.88 -16.93 8.38
N LYS A 124 9.17 -16.36 9.55
CA LYS A 124 9.51 -17.11 10.76
C LYS A 124 8.36 -17.99 11.26
N LEU A 125 7.12 -17.51 11.15
CA LEU A 125 5.92 -18.28 11.50
C LEU A 125 5.60 -19.38 10.46
N GLY A 126 6.17 -19.30 9.26
CA GLY A 126 5.77 -20.16 8.14
C GLY A 126 4.32 -19.90 7.74
N SER A 127 3.88 -18.64 7.75
CA SER A 127 2.48 -18.25 7.56
C SER A 127 1.93 -18.78 6.23
N THR A 128 0.85 -19.57 6.28
CA THR A 128 0.18 -20.09 5.09
C THR A 128 -0.65 -19.04 4.36
N ALA A 129 -0.85 -17.87 4.96
CA ALA A 129 -1.60 -16.78 4.37
C ALA A 129 -0.85 -16.15 3.18
N PHE A 130 0.47 -16.25 3.13
CA PHE A 130 1.25 -15.73 2.01
C PHE A 130 1.13 -16.66 0.79
N THR A 131 0.62 -16.12 -0.31
CA THR A 131 0.32 -16.91 -1.52
C THR A 131 1.53 -17.15 -2.44
N GLY A 132 2.69 -16.59 -2.11
CA GLY A 132 3.87 -16.60 -3.00
C GLY A 132 3.81 -15.61 -4.16
N LYS A 133 2.70 -14.88 -4.34
CA LYS A 133 2.51 -13.90 -5.41
C LYS A 133 2.85 -12.48 -4.97
N ALA A 134 3.21 -11.63 -5.93
CA ALA A 134 3.42 -10.21 -5.72
C ALA A 134 2.30 -9.37 -6.37
N ASN A 135 1.79 -8.40 -5.62
CA ASN A 135 0.99 -7.27 -6.09
C ASN A 135 1.93 -6.23 -6.72
N LEU A 136 1.59 -5.82 -7.95
CA LEU A 136 2.36 -4.91 -8.82
C LEU A 136 1.69 -3.54 -8.99
N LEU A 137 0.61 -3.26 -8.25
CA LEU A 137 -0.17 -2.01 -8.35
C LEU A 137 0.47 -0.82 -7.62
N LYS A 138 1.46 -1.07 -6.77
CA LYS A 138 2.14 -0.02 -5.99
C LYS A 138 3.65 -0.15 -6.13
N GLU A 139 4.21 0.75 -6.89
CA GLU A 139 5.66 0.89 -7.08
C GLU A 139 6.05 2.36 -6.90
N PHE A 140 7.06 2.60 -6.06
CA PHE A 140 7.67 3.91 -5.92
C PHE A 140 9.17 3.75 -5.68
N ASP A 141 9.95 4.43 -6.50
CA ASP A 141 11.39 4.52 -6.37
C ASP A 141 11.79 5.94 -5.99
N GLY A 142 11.98 6.15 -4.69
CA GLY A 142 12.38 7.44 -4.15
C GLY A 142 13.75 7.91 -4.64
N ALA A 143 14.68 6.99 -4.94
CA ALA A 143 16.01 7.35 -5.42
C ALA A 143 15.93 7.88 -6.85
N LYS A 144 15.24 7.16 -7.75
CA LYS A 144 14.98 7.64 -9.11
C LYS A 144 14.19 8.94 -9.13
N TYR A 145 13.23 9.09 -8.20
CA TYR A 145 12.49 10.34 -8.09
C TYR A 145 13.39 11.51 -7.70
N GLN A 146 14.29 11.35 -6.72
CA GLN A 146 15.25 12.40 -6.35
C GLN A 146 16.24 12.70 -7.49
N GLU A 147 16.71 11.68 -8.21
CA GLU A 147 17.57 11.84 -9.39
C GLU A 147 16.86 12.66 -10.47
N PHE A 148 15.61 12.35 -10.77
CA PHE A 148 14.75 13.11 -11.68
C PHE A 148 14.59 14.58 -11.26
N LEU A 149 14.38 14.85 -9.96
CA LEU A 149 14.36 16.24 -9.45
C LEU A 149 15.72 16.93 -9.64
N GLY A 150 16.82 16.20 -9.53
CA GLY A 150 18.17 16.67 -9.82
C GLY A 150 18.31 17.14 -11.27
N TRP A 151 17.89 16.29 -12.22
CA TRP A 151 17.94 16.62 -13.66
C TRP A 151 17.09 17.83 -14.04
N MET A 152 15.90 17.98 -13.45
CA MET A 152 15.09 19.19 -13.68
C MET A 152 15.78 20.43 -13.11
N ASN A 153 16.40 20.32 -11.93
CA ASN A 153 17.05 21.44 -11.28
C ASN A 153 18.32 21.91 -11.98
N SER A 154 19.06 21.00 -12.62
CA SER A 154 20.24 21.30 -13.45
C SER A 154 19.89 21.78 -14.85
N GLY A 155 18.60 21.80 -15.24
CA GLY A 155 18.17 22.18 -16.58
C GLY A 155 18.45 21.13 -17.64
N THR A 156 18.74 19.88 -17.24
CA THR A 156 19.01 18.76 -18.16
C THR A 156 17.74 18.25 -18.84
N VAL A 157 16.58 18.45 -18.20
CA VAL A 157 15.28 18.04 -18.75
C VAL A 157 14.77 19.09 -19.75
N GLY A 158 14.82 18.76 -21.04
CA GLY A 158 14.29 19.61 -22.11
C GLY A 158 12.76 19.55 -22.25
N VAL A 159 12.18 18.37 -22.07
CA VAL A 159 10.73 18.12 -22.15
C VAL A 159 10.27 17.27 -20.97
N LEU A 160 9.22 17.70 -20.29
CA LEU A 160 8.51 16.94 -19.26
C LEU A 160 7.11 16.58 -19.75
N ILE A 161 6.82 15.29 -19.82
CA ILE A 161 5.46 14.79 -20.10
C ILE A 161 4.87 14.29 -18.78
N ALA A 162 3.82 14.98 -18.29
CA ALA A 162 3.09 14.60 -17.09
C ALA A 162 1.81 13.86 -17.49
N ASN A 163 1.82 12.53 -17.37
CA ASN A 163 0.68 11.71 -17.75
C ASN A 163 -0.28 11.49 -16.58
N ASN A 164 -1.34 12.29 -16.53
CA ASN A 164 -2.41 12.27 -15.51
C ASN A 164 -1.89 12.24 -14.05
N VAL A 165 -0.79 12.94 -13.79
CA VAL A 165 -0.19 13.10 -12.46
C VAL A 165 -0.10 14.57 -12.09
N ASN A 166 -0.20 14.88 -10.80
CA ASN A 166 -0.10 16.24 -10.30
C ASN A 166 0.84 16.38 -9.08
N PRO A 167 2.17 16.25 -9.27
CA PRO A 167 3.12 16.38 -8.16
C PRO A 167 3.19 17.80 -7.57
N MET A 168 2.75 18.83 -8.30
CA MET A 168 2.60 20.20 -7.77
C MET A 168 1.57 20.30 -6.64
N TYR A 169 0.64 19.35 -6.58
CA TYR A 169 -0.36 19.22 -5.52
C TYR A 169 -0.02 18.11 -4.53
N SER A 170 0.33 16.91 -5.02
CA SER A 170 0.46 15.71 -4.18
C SER A 170 1.81 15.52 -3.50
N SER A 171 2.85 16.22 -3.94
CA SER A 171 4.20 16.09 -3.36
C SER A 171 4.29 16.80 -2.01
N ASN A 172 4.93 16.15 -1.03
CA ASN A 172 5.30 16.80 0.24
C ASN A 172 6.31 17.95 0.06
N LYS A 173 6.99 18.01 -1.11
CA LYS A 173 7.89 19.09 -1.53
C LYS A 173 7.34 19.79 -2.77
N ALA A 174 6.03 20.08 -2.78
CA ALA A 174 5.35 20.73 -3.88
C ALA A 174 6.04 22.01 -4.36
N GLU A 175 6.51 22.86 -3.44
CA GLU A 175 7.17 24.12 -3.78
C GLU A 175 8.51 23.93 -4.50
N ASP A 176 9.30 22.94 -4.09
CA ASP A 176 10.56 22.60 -4.77
C ASP A 176 10.29 22.05 -6.17
N PHE A 177 9.24 21.22 -6.30
CA PHE A 177 8.81 20.69 -7.59
C PHE A 177 8.36 21.82 -8.54
N LYS A 178 7.56 22.78 -8.06
CA LYS A 178 7.14 23.94 -8.87
C LYS A 178 8.33 24.75 -9.39
N LYS A 179 9.33 25.01 -8.55
CA LYS A 179 10.58 25.68 -8.95
C LYS A 179 11.36 24.88 -9.98
N ALA A 180 11.41 23.56 -9.84
CA ALA A 180 12.09 22.68 -10.79
C ALA A 180 11.38 22.68 -12.16
N VAL A 181 10.04 22.59 -12.18
CA VAL A 181 9.25 22.62 -13.42
C VAL A 181 9.41 23.95 -14.15
N ALA A 182 9.51 25.08 -13.45
CA ALA A 182 9.74 26.38 -14.08
C ALA A 182 11.07 26.47 -14.87
N LYS A 183 12.03 25.57 -14.63
CA LYS A 183 13.29 25.47 -15.38
C LYS A 183 13.17 24.59 -16.62
N VAL A 184 12.13 23.77 -16.73
CA VAL A 184 11.92 22.86 -17.86
C VAL A 184 11.38 23.66 -19.04
N ASN A 185 12.04 23.57 -20.19
CA ASN A 185 11.65 24.36 -21.36
C ASN A 185 10.25 23.99 -21.86
N CYS A 186 9.92 22.71 -21.98
CA CYS A 186 8.62 22.28 -22.47
C CYS A 186 7.94 21.32 -21.50
N VAL A 187 6.77 21.70 -21.02
CA VAL A 187 5.92 20.84 -20.19
C VAL A 187 4.68 20.48 -20.99
N ILE A 188 4.39 19.19 -21.12
CA ILE A 188 3.17 18.67 -21.74
C ILE A 188 2.37 17.98 -20.64
N ALA A 189 1.13 18.41 -20.44
CA ALA A 189 0.22 17.78 -19.48
C ALA A 189 -0.81 16.93 -20.22
N ILE A 190 -0.90 15.66 -19.87
CA ILE A 190 -2.05 14.81 -20.22
C ILE A 190 -2.95 14.82 -18.99
N ALA A 191 -4.13 15.43 -19.06
CA ALA A 191 -4.94 15.69 -17.87
C ALA A 191 -6.44 15.55 -18.12
N ASP A 192 -7.17 15.11 -17.08
CA ASP A 192 -8.64 15.06 -17.06
C ASP A 192 -9.28 16.41 -16.66
N LYS A 193 -8.53 17.23 -15.93
CA LYS A 193 -9.00 18.49 -15.31
C LYS A 193 -7.96 19.59 -15.43
N LYS A 194 -8.42 20.84 -15.30
CA LYS A 194 -7.58 22.04 -15.30
C LYS A 194 -6.85 22.23 -13.95
N ASN A 195 -5.89 21.36 -13.67
CA ASN A 195 -5.08 21.35 -12.44
C ASN A 195 -3.80 22.22 -12.55
N GLU A 196 -2.92 22.16 -11.55
CA GLU A 196 -1.66 22.93 -11.49
C GLU A 196 -0.73 22.58 -12.65
N MET A 197 -0.61 21.29 -13.01
CA MET A 197 0.21 20.86 -14.16
C MET A 197 -0.37 21.36 -15.48
N TYR A 198 -1.70 21.35 -15.64
CA TYR A 198 -2.37 21.94 -16.81
C TYR A 198 -1.96 23.41 -17.01
N LYS A 199 -1.93 24.20 -15.94
CA LYS A 199 -1.60 25.63 -16.00
C LYS A 199 -0.13 25.89 -16.33
N ALA A 200 0.76 25.00 -15.91
CA ALA A 200 2.19 25.09 -16.17
C ALA A 200 2.59 24.55 -17.56
N ALA A 201 1.69 23.82 -18.24
CA ALA A 201 2.00 23.17 -19.50
C ALA A 201 1.95 24.14 -20.70
N LYS A 202 2.86 23.93 -21.65
CA LYS A 202 2.84 24.58 -22.98
C LYS A 202 1.79 23.95 -23.90
N ALA A 203 1.52 22.66 -23.72
CA ALA A 203 0.49 21.93 -24.44
C ALA A 203 -0.26 21.00 -23.49
N VAL A 204 -1.57 20.89 -23.71
CA VAL A 204 -2.43 20.00 -22.93
C VAL A 204 -3.11 19.02 -23.86
N ILE A 205 -3.05 17.75 -23.48
CA ILE A 205 -3.77 16.65 -24.12
C ILE A 205 -4.87 16.20 -23.14
N PRO A 206 -6.15 16.18 -23.55
CA PRO A 206 -7.19 15.59 -22.70
C PRO A 206 -6.93 14.09 -22.56
N VAL A 207 -6.92 13.59 -21.32
CA VAL A 207 -6.80 12.14 -21.09
C VAL A 207 -8.09 11.44 -21.51
N ALA A 208 -7.97 10.29 -22.19
CA ALA A 208 -9.10 9.41 -22.43
C ALA A 208 -9.52 8.77 -21.09
N ASN A 209 -10.84 8.67 -20.84
CA ASN A 209 -11.30 7.87 -19.72
C ASN A 209 -10.93 6.39 -19.95
N TRP A 210 -10.76 5.59 -18.89
CA TRP A 210 -10.46 4.16 -19.02
C TRP A 210 -11.54 3.39 -19.80
N LEU A 211 -12.79 3.87 -19.82
CA LEU A 211 -13.87 3.32 -20.66
C LEU A 211 -13.77 3.70 -22.14
N GLU A 212 -12.89 4.61 -22.51
CA GLU A 212 -12.70 5.16 -23.85
C GLU A 212 -11.34 4.79 -24.45
N SER A 213 -10.56 4.00 -23.71
CA SER A 213 -9.22 3.60 -24.08
C SER A 213 -9.09 2.08 -24.13
N TRP A 214 -8.08 1.65 -24.87
CA TRP A 214 -7.64 0.27 -24.92
C TRP A 214 -6.33 0.16 -24.17
N GLY A 215 -6.14 -0.94 -23.46
CA GLY A 215 -4.89 -1.18 -22.73
C GLY A 215 -4.84 -2.55 -22.11
N ASP A 216 -3.78 -2.79 -21.36
CA ASP A 216 -3.58 -3.98 -20.57
C ASP A 216 -3.11 -3.60 -19.14
N MET A 217 -3.25 -4.55 -18.22
CA MET A 217 -2.75 -4.39 -16.86
C MET A 217 -2.35 -5.74 -16.27
N THR A 218 -1.24 -5.74 -15.55
CA THR A 218 -0.72 -6.87 -14.77
C THR A 218 -0.76 -6.55 -13.27
N PRO A 219 -1.92 -6.69 -12.60
CA PRO A 219 -2.08 -6.25 -11.21
C PRO A 219 -1.29 -7.11 -10.21
N GLN A 220 -1.06 -8.38 -10.54
CA GLN A 220 -0.33 -9.32 -9.68
C GLN A 220 0.39 -10.39 -10.51
N THR A 221 1.35 -11.07 -9.91
CA THR A 221 2.08 -12.18 -10.54
C THR A 221 1.13 -13.21 -11.14
N GLY A 222 1.28 -13.46 -12.45
CA GLY A 222 0.50 -14.45 -13.20
C GLY A 222 -0.92 -14.01 -13.56
N VAL A 223 -1.28 -12.74 -13.37
CA VAL A 223 -2.58 -12.21 -13.81
C VAL A 223 -2.37 -11.13 -14.85
N TYR A 224 -3.04 -11.31 -15.99
CA TYR A 224 -3.06 -10.39 -17.12
C TYR A 224 -4.51 -10.02 -17.41
N THR A 225 -4.76 -8.73 -17.61
CA THR A 225 -6.09 -8.19 -17.88
C THR A 225 -6.02 -7.26 -19.08
N LEU A 226 -7.10 -7.21 -19.86
CA LEU A 226 -7.27 -6.27 -20.96
C LEU A 226 -8.33 -5.24 -20.57
N CYS A 227 -8.06 -3.99 -20.90
CA CYS A 227 -9.01 -2.90 -20.87
C CYS A 227 -9.57 -2.71 -22.28
N GLU A 228 -10.86 -2.93 -22.44
CA GLU A 228 -11.57 -2.70 -23.70
C GLU A 228 -12.45 -1.46 -23.57
N GLY A 229 -12.28 -0.51 -24.49
CA GLY A 229 -13.11 0.68 -24.55
C GLY A 229 -14.56 0.31 -24.87
N LYS A 230 -15.50 0.77 -24.06
CA LYS A 230 -16.95 0.48 -24.19
C LYS A 230 -17.76 1.64 -24.74
N GLN A 231 -17.16 2.57 -25.47
CA GLN A 231 -17.93 3.66 -26.08
C GLN A 231 -18.94 3.08 -27.08
N VAL A 232 -20.22 3.04 -26.66
CA VAL A 232 -21.35 2.83 -27.55
C VAL A 232 -21.42 4.07 -28.42
N SER A 233 -21.17 3.90 -29.72
CA SER A 233 -21.44 4.93 -30.73
C SER A 233 -22.87 5.41 -30.54
N GLN A 234 -23.05 6.60 -29.95
CA GLN A 234 -24.29 7.33 -30.09
C GLN A 234 -24.34 7.78 -31.55
N ARG A 235 -24.83 6.90 -32.43
CA ARG A 235 -25.23 7.28 -33.78
C ARG A 235 -26.45 8.19 -33.62
N THR A 236 -26.22 9.49 -33.70
CA THR A 236 -27.23 10.49 -34.05
C THR A 236 -27.79 10.23 -35.44
#